data_AF-A0A7V2EVH5-F1
#
_entry.id   AF-A0A7V2EVH5-F1
#
_cell.length_a   1.000
_cell.length_b   1.000
_cell.length_c   1.000
_cell.angle_alpha   90.00
_cell.angle_beta   90.00
_cell.angle_gamma   90.00
#
_symmetry.space_group_name_H-M   'P 1'
#
loop_
_entity.id
_entity.type
_entity.pdbx_description
1 polymer ?
#
loop_
_entity_poly.entity_id
_entity_poly.type
_entity_poly.pdbx_seq_one_letter_code
_entity_poly.pdbx_strand_id
1 'polypeptide(L)' 'EIVRNAFAEAGASQCGYCTPGMTVMVYHLLQRGGAVDVRAELSGNLCRCTGYTRIIEACETACRTAVEAASDSANE' A
#
# COMPACT_ATOMS: atom_id res chain seq x y z
N GLU A 1 -8.77 -6.79 0.99
CA GLU A 1 -7.91 -7.20 2.12
C GLU A 1 -6.41 -6.98 1.88
N ILE A 2 -5.93 -7.08 0.64
CA ILE A 2 -4.52 -6.91 0.23
C ILE A 2 -3.80 -5.76 0.97
N VAL A 3 -4.34 -4.53 0.92
CA VAL A 3 -3.70 -3.36 1.56
C VAL A 3 -3.58 -3.53 3.08
N ARG A 4 -4.65 -3.98 3.75
CA ARG A 4 -4.65 -4.14 5.22
C ARG A 4 -3.62 -5.19 5.64
N ASN A 5 -3.57 -6.32 4.94
CA ASN A 5 -2.66 -7.42 5.27
C ASN A 5 -1.20 -6.99 5.04
N ALA A 6 -0.91 -6.35 3.91
CA ALA A 6 0.42 -5.82 3.63
C ALA A 6 0.89 -4.80 4.69
N PHE A 7 0.00 -3.93 5.16
CA PHE A 7 0.32 -2.98 6.24
C PHE A 7 0.60 -3.67 7.57
N ALA A 8 -0.16 -4.71 7.91
CA ALA A 8 0.01 -5.47 9.14
C ALA A 8 1.34 -6.25 9.12
N GLU A 9 1.62 -6.95 8.03
CA GLU A 9 2.82 -7.78 7.87
C GLU A 9 4.11 -6.94 7.84
N ALA A 10 4.08 -5.78 7.18
CA ALA A 10 5.23 -4.88 7.11
C ALA A 10 5.48 -4.10 8.41
N GLY A 11 4.53 -4.08 9.36
CA GLY A 11 4.58 -3.18 10.52
C GLY A 11 4.45 -1.71 10.10
N ALA A 12 3.62 -1.42 9.09
CA ALA A 12 3.42 -0.10 8.51
C ALA A 12 2.53 0.83 9.35
N SER A 13 2.11 0.39 10.55
CA SER A 13 1.29 1.15 11.48
C SER A 13 1.87 1.06 12.89
N GLN A 14 2.13 2.22 13.50
CA GLN A 14 2.47 2.34 14.93
C GLN A 14 1.30 2.95 15.69
N CYS A 15 1.22 4.28 15.78
CA CYS A 15 0.11 4.96 16.46
C CYS A 15 -1.25 4.86 15.75
N GLY A 16 -1.26 4.41 14.49
CA GLY A 16 -2.47 4.20 13.71
C GLY A 16 -3.12 5.46 13.12
N TYR A 17 -2.71 6.67 13.53
CA TYR A 17 -3.42 7.91 13.17
C TYR A 17 -3.46 8.17 11.65
N CYS A 18 -2.34 8.00 10.96
CA CYS A 18 -2.27 8.19 9.51
C CYS A 18 -2.76 6.97 8.70
N THR A 19 -2.94 5.82 9.35
CA THR A 19 -3.22 4.54 8.67
C THR A 19 -4.48 4.58 7.80
N PRO A 20 -5.62 5.17 8.24
CA PRO A 20 -6.81 5.26 7.39
C PRO A 20 -6.58 6.04 6.08
N GLY A 21 -5.85 7.17 6.13
CA GLY A 21 -5.54 7.95 4.92
C GLY A 21 -4.59 7.20 3.99
N MET A 22 -3.57 6.57 4.57
CA MET A 22 -2.61 5.75 3.83
C MET A 22 -3.28 4.57 3.12
N THR A 23 -4.16 3.83 3.79
CA THR A 23 -4.81 2.66 3.20
C THR A 23 -5.76 3.02 2.07
N VAL A 24 -6.49 4.15 2.18
CA VAL A 24 -7.34 4.66 1.10
C VAL A 24 -6.51 5.10 -0.11
N MET A 25 -5.40 5.82 0.11
CA MET A 25 -4.52 6.24 -0.98
C MET A 25 -3.90 5.04 -1.71
N VAL A 26 -3.37 4.07 -0.97
CA VAL A 26 -2.81 2.85 -1.55
C VAL A 26 -3.87 2.05 -2.30
N TYR A 27 -5.09 1.92 -1.76
CA TYR A 27 -6.19 1.28 -2.47
C TYR A 27 -6.48 1.97 -3.81
N HIS A 28 -6.52 3.30 -3.83
CA HIS A 28 -6.70 4.06 -5.07
C HIS A 28 -5.56 3.84 -6.08
N LEU A 29 -4.30 3.77 -5.61
CA LEU A 29 -3.15 3.46 -6.46
C LEU A 29 -3.28 2.07 -7.12
N LEU A 30 -3.71 1.06 -6.37
CA LEU A 30 -3.92 -0.28 -6.91
C LEU A 30 -5.00 -0.31 -8.00
N GLN A 31 -6.07 0.48 -7.86
CA GLN A 31 -7.12 0.57 -8.87
C GLN A 31 -6.64 1.27 -10.15
N ARG A 32 -5.73 2.24 -10.05
CA ARG A 32 -5.12 2.91 -11.21
C ARG A 32 -4.20 1.97 -12.00
N GLY A 33 -3.46 1.10 -11.30
CA GLY A 33 -2.49 0.20 -11.90
C GLY A 33 -1.29 0.90 -12.54
N GLY A 34 -0.38 0.12 -13.12
CA GLY A 34 0.83 0.62 -13.78
C GLY A 34 1.99 0.97 -12.83
N ALA A 35 3.11 1.40 -13.42
CA ALA A 35 4.28 1.82 -12.66
C ALA A 35 4.03 3.19 -12.01
N VAL A 36 4.24 3.30 -10.71
CA VAL A 36 4.06 4.52 -9.92
C VAL A 36 5.25 4.78 -9.02
N ASP A 37 5.58 6.06 -8.81
CA ASP A 37 6.49 6.46 -7.73
C ASP A 37 5.70 6.53 -6.43
N VAL A 38 5.78 5.45 -5.64
CA VAL A 38 5.08 5.32 -4.35
C VAL A 38 5.40 6.47 -3.40
N ARG A 39 6.63 7.01 -3.43
CA ARG A 39 7.01 8.12 -2.54
C ARG A 39 6.30 9.41 -2.93
N ALA A 40 6.26 9.71 -4.23
CA ALA A 40 5.57 10.88 -4.75
C ALA A 40 4.06 10.81 -4.44
N GLU A 41 3.44 9.65 -4.68
CA GLU A 41 2.01 9.45 -4.46
C GLU A 41 1.63 9.52 -2.97
N LEU A 42 2.49 9.04 -2.07
CA LEU A 42 2.25 9.10 -0.62
C LEU A 42 2.59 10.45 0.02
N SER A 43 3.18 11.40 -0.70
CA SER A 43 3.63 12.69 -0.15
C SER A 43 2.50 13.53 0.49
N GLY A 44 1.25 13.34 0.06
CA GLY A 44 0.07 13.98 0.64
C GLY A 44 -0.41 13.36 1.96
N ASN A 45 0.13 12.21 2.36
CA ASN A 45 -0.23 11.52 3.60
C ASN A 45 0.94 11.59 4.58
N LEU A 46 0.81 12.39 5.63
CA LEU A 46 1.88 12.58 6.60
C LEU A 46 1.89 11.48 7.66
N CYS A 47 3.07 10.91 7.91
CA CYS A 47 3.30 9.98 9.01
C CYS A 47 4.43 10.48 9.91
N ARG A 48 4.17 10.51 11.23
CA ARG A 48 5.18 10.91 12.21
C ARG A 48 5.94 9.72 12.84
N CYS A 49 5.36 8.53 12.83
CA CYS A 49 5.85 7.41 13.62
C CYS A 49 6.75 6.45 12.83
N THR A 50 6.40 6.14 11.58
CA THR A 50 7.06 5.05 10.82
C THR A 50 8.29 5.49 10.03
N GLY A 51 8.47 6.79 9.80
CA GLY A 51 9.50 7.30 8.89
C GLY A 51 9.29 6.87 7.42
N TYR A 52 8.07 6.46 7.04
CA TYR A 52 7.62 6.04 5.71
C TYR A 52 8.17 4.72 5.17
N THR A 53 9.36 4.27 5.56
CA THR A 53 9.99 3.06 4.98
C THR A 53 9.05 1.84 4.97
N ARG A 54 8.46 1.49 6.12
CA ARG A 54 7.53 0.35 6.20
C ARG A 54 6.21 0.55 5.44
N ILE A 55 5.77 1.79 5.28
CA ILE A 55 4.56 2.11 4.50
C ILE A 55 4.83 1.92 3.01
N ILE A 56 6.01 2.31 2.54
CA ILE A 56 6.44 2.12 1.16
C ILE A 56 6.57 0.62 0.86
N GLU A 57 7.25 -0.14 1.72
CA GLU A 57 7.36 -1.61 1.59
C GLU A 57 5.99 -2.30 1.56
N ALA A 58 5.05 -1.86 2.40
CA ALA A 58 3.68 -2.37 2.40
C ALA A 58 2.94 -2.05 1.10
N CYS A 59 3.10 -0.83 0.57
CA CYS A 59 2.49 -0.44 -0.70
C CYS A 59 3.04 -1.25 -1.87
N GLU A 60 4.35 -1.41 -1.97
CA GLU A 60 5.00 -2.22 -3.02
C GLU A 60 4.55 -3.69 -2.93
N THR A 61 4.41 -4.23 -1.72
CA THR A 61 3.91 -5.59 -1.50
C THR A 61 2.45 -5.72 -1.94
N ALA A 62 1.61 -4.75 -1.57
CA ALA A 62 0.22 -4.71 -2.01
C ALA A 62 0.09 -4.65 -3.54
N CYS A 63 0.96 -3.89 -4.23
CA CYS A 63 1.01 -3.83 -5.70
C CYS A 63 1.34 -5.20 -6.32
N ARG A 64 2.37 -5.89 -5.81
CA ARG A 64 2.73 -7.23 -6.32
C ARG A 64 1.60 -8.23 -6.13
N THR A 65 1.04 -8.31 -4.92
CA THR A 65 -0.07 -9.24 -4.62
C THR A 65 -1.33 -8.95 -5.45
N ALA A 66 -1.61 -7.68 -5.76
CA ALA A 66 -2.73 -7.33 -6.64
C ALA A 66 -2.52 -7.80 -8.08
N VAL A 67 -1.29 -7.72 -8.60
CA VAL A 67 -0.94 -8.22 -9.95
C VAL A 67 -1.02 -9.75 -10.01
N GLU A 68 -0.53 -10.44 -8.98
CA GLU A 68 -0.61 -11.90 -8.86
C GLU A 68 -2.07 -12.36 -8.84
N ALA A 69 -2.91 -11.77 -7.97
CA ALA A 69 -4.33 -12.12 -7.87
C ALA A 69 -5.10 -11.86 -9.18
N ALA A 70 -4.78 -10.78 -9.90
CA ALA A 70 -5.38 -10.49 -11.20
C ALA A 70 -4.94 -11.47 -12.29
N SER A 71 -3.69 -11.96 -12.22
CA SER A 71 -3.16 -12.97 -13.15
C SER A 71 -3.80 -14.33 -12.92
N ASP A 72 -3.98 -14.73 -11.66
CA ASP A 72 -4.65 -15.98 -11.29
C ASP A 72 -6.11 -15.99 -11.77
N SER A 73 -6.82 -14.87 -11.58
CA SER A 73 -8.21 -14.70 -12.04
C SER A 73 -8.37 -14.70 -13.56
N ALA A 74 -7.31 -14.43 -14.31
CA ALA A 74 -7.32 -14.44 -15.79
C ALA A 74 -7.02 -15.81 -16.39
N ASN A 75 -6.55 -16.76 -15.56
CA ASN A 75 -6.15 -18.10 -15.96
C ASN A 75 -7.20 -19.18 -15.56
N GLU A 76 -8.33 -18.75 -15.01
CA GLU A 76 -9.55 -19.52 -14.71
C GLU A 76 -10.68 -19.14 -15.69
#